data_AF-A0A1R3R691-F1
#
_entry.id   AF-A0A1R3R691-F1
#
_cell.length_a   1.000
_cell.length_b   1.000
_cell.length_c   1.000
_cell.angle_alpha   90.00
_cell.angle_beta   90.00
_cell.angle_gamma   90.00
#
_symmetry.space_group_name_H-M   'P 1'
#
loop_
_entity.id
_entity.type
_entity.pdbx_description
1 polymer ?
#
loop_
_entity_poly.entity_id
_entity_poly.type
_entity_poly.pdbx_seq_one_letter_code
_entity_poly.pdbx_strand_id
1 'polypeptide(L)'
;SSSSSSSSSSSSSSSSDGFNSSLASFHDWLTGFVPGLSPTDIDLIESAYYPVSGSAETLTYNTTYVRAGLVFRDLVLACPAYWVASAANKRGYVGEYIIPPATHGSDTVWWDTVNSDQETDPLIYKGYAGAFGSFFQTGDPNAHKLTNASEPGVPELQDTGAEFVIATDGFENVDLTQLKKRCAFWKSVGKDIPI
;
A
#
# COMPACT_ATOMS: atom_id res chain seq x y z
N SER A 1 42.52 -53.41 -6.23
CA SER A 1 42.01 -52.10 -6.66
C SER A 1 41.45 -51.38 -5.44
N SER A 2 42.21 -50.44 -4.93
CA SER A 2 41.88 -49.65 -3.73
C SER A 2 41.30 -48.33 -4.21
N SER A 3 40.04 -48.04 -3.87
CA SER A 3 39.41 -46.76 -4.19
C SER A 3 39.03 -46.06 -2.90
N SER A 4 39.92 -45.18 -2.45
CA SER A 4 39.65 -44.17 -1.43
C SER A 4 38.65 -43.17 -2.00
N SER A 5 37.49 -43.01 -1.36
CA SER A 5 36.55 -41.93 -1.70
C SER A 5 36.80 -40.77 -0.76
N SER A 6 37.41 -39.71 -1.30
CA SER A 6 37.62 -38.44 -0.63
C SER A 6 36.30 -37.66 -0.56
N SER A 7 36.06 -37.09 0.61
CA SER A 7 34.91 -36.28 1.00
C SER A 7 34.71 -35.06 0.09
N SER A 8 33.45 -34.73 -0.18
CA SER A 8 33.04 -33.39 -0.61
C SER A 8 31.82 -32.99 0.21
N SER A 9 32.07 -32.49 1.42
CA SER A 9 31.06 -31.79 2.20
C SER A 9 30.80 -30.43 1.55
N SER A 10 29.80 -30.38 0.66
CA SER A 10 29.21 -29.12 0.21
C SER A 10 28.42 -28.52 1.38
N SER A 11 29.03 -27.57 2.09
CA SER A 11 28.31 -26.68 3.00
C SER A 11 27.44 -25.75 2.16
N SER A 12 26.21 -26.20 1.88
CA SER A 12 25.15 -25.31 1.42
C SER A 12 24.83 -24.34 2.55
N SER A 13 25.51 -23.20 2.58
CA SER A 13 25.02 -22.02 3.27
C SER A 13 23.81 -21.52 2.48
N SER A 14 22.64 -22.08 2.78
CA SER A 14 21.38 -21.43 2.44
C SER A 14 21.33 -20.13 3.23
N SER A 15 21.80 -19.03 2.65
CA SER A 15 21.44 -17.71 3.17
C SER A 15 19.92 -17.61 3.04
N SER A 16 19.23 -17.78 4.16
CA SER A 16 17.78 -17.62 4.30
C SER A 16 17.34 -16.16 4.14
N ASP A 17 18.23 -15.30 3.70
CA ASP A 17 18.00 -13.89 3.57
C ASP A 17 17.25 -13.68 2.25
N GLY A 18 16.01 -13.21 2.34
CA GLY A 18 15.15 -12.99 1.18
C GLY A 18 15.81 -12.07 0.15
N PHE A 19 15.32 -12.12 -1.10
CA PHE A 19 15.88 -11.38 -2.24
C PHE A 19 15.95 -9.85 -2.02
N ASN A 20 15.31 -9.29 -0.99
CA ASN A 20 15.34 -7.87 -0.61
C ASN A 20 15.81 -7.63 0.84
N SER A 21 16.67 -8.48 1.39
CA SER A 21 17.19 -8.41 2.78
C SER A 21 18.35 -7.43 3.02
N SER A 22 18.95 -6.86 1.98
CA SER A 22 20.08 -5.91 2.05
C SER A 22 19.89 -4.75 1.06
N LEU A 23 20.73 -3.71 1.13
CA LEU A 23 20.68 -2.62 0.15
C LEU A 23 20.98 -3.11 -1.27
N ALA A 24 21.99 -3.96 -1.43
CA ALA A 24 22.33 -4.55 -2.73
C ALA A 24 21.18 -5.42 -3.26
N SER A 25 20.59 -6.25 -2.41
CA SER A 25 19.50 -7.12 -2.84
C SER A 25 18.19 -6.34 -3.08
N PHE A 26 17.95 -5.23 -2.36
CA PHE A 26 16.88 -4.28 -2.69
C PHE A 26 17.07 -3.67 -4.08
N HIS A 27 18.30 -3.27 -4.43
CA HIS A 27 18.64 -2.75 -5.75
C HIS A 27 18.39 -3.79 -6.85
N ASP A 28 18.86 -5.02 -6.64
CA ASP A 28 18.63 -6.15 -7.56
C ASP A 28 17.13 -6.44 -7.72
N TRP A 29 16.36 -6.38 -6.62
CA TRP A 29 14.91 -6.53 -6.68
C TRP A 29 14.24 -5.41 -7.45
N LEU A 30 14.61 -4.15 -7.18
CA LEU A 30 14.00 -2.99 -7.81
C LEU A 30 14.25 -2.99 -9.32
N THR A 31 15.50 -3.19 -9.73
CA THR A 31 15.88 -3.27 -11.15
C THR A 31 15.25 -4.46 -11.86
N GLY A 32 15.03 -5.58 -11.17
CA GLY A 32 14.28 -6.72 -11.70
C GLY A 32 12.77 -6.46 -11.79
N PHE A 33 12.20 -5.68 -10.86
CA PHE A 33 10.76 -5.36 -10.80
C PHE A 33 10.36 -4.29 -11.84
N VAL A 34 11.22 -3.29 -12.07
CA VAL A 34 10.99 -2.20 -13.04
C VAL A 34 12.15 -2.09 -14.05
N PRO A 35 12.34 -3.13 -14.90
CA PRO A 35 13.53 -3.27 -15.75
C PRO A 35 13.64 -2.24 -16.88
N GLY A 36 12.58 -1.49 -17.17
CA GLY A 36 12.59 -0.44 -18.20
C GLY A 36 13.13 0.91 -17.70
N LEU A 37 13.29 1.09 -16.40
CA LEU A 37 13.75 2.36 -15.83
C LEU A 37 15.24 2.62 -16.07
N SER A 38 15.59 3.89 -16.24
CA SER A 38 16.99 4.29 -16.36
C SER A 38 17.72 4.19 -15.02
N PRO A 39 19.06 4.07 -15.00
CA PRO A 39 19.83 4.13 -13.75
C PRO A 39 19.53 5.38 -12.92
N THR A 40 19.28 6.52 -13.57
CA THR A 40 18.92 7.77 -12.87
C THR A 40 17.56 7.68 -12.17
N ASP A 41 16.56 7.02 -12.79
CA ASP A 41 15.25 6.82 -12.16
C ASP A 41 15.35 5.85 -10.98
N ILE A 42 16.15 4.79 -11.10
CA ILE A 42 16.46 3.86 -10.01
C ILE A 42 17.12 4.60 -8.84
N ASP A 43 18.13 5.43 -9.11
CA ASP A 43 18.80 6.24 -8.09
C ASP A 43 17.83 7.20 -7.39
N LEU A 44 16.88 7.80 -8.13
CA LEU A 44 15.85 8.67 -7.55
C LEU A 44 14.86 7.90 -6.67
N ILE A 45 14.42 6.71 -7.11
CA ILE A 45 13.58 5.83 -6.29
C ILE A 45 14.29 5.52 -4.97
N GLU A 46 15.57 5.14 -5.05
CA GLU A 46 16.34 4.73 -3.88
C GLU A 46 16.68 5.87 -2.93
N SER A 47 17.04 7.04 -3.46
CA SER A 47 17.56 8.14 -2.64
C SER A 47 16.48 9.10 -2.14
N ALA A 48 15.43 9.33 -2.94
CA ALA A 48 14.50 10.45 -2.72
C ALA A 48 13.06 10.01 -2.43
N TYR A 49 12.55 8.99 -3.14
CA TYR A 49 11.15 8.57 -3.00
C TYR A 49 10.96 7.46 -1.97
N TYR A 50 11.93 6.56 -1.88
CA TYR A 50 11.95 5.44 -0.94
C TYR A 50 13.35 5.36 -0.32
N PRO A 51 13.77 6.30 0.55
CA PRO A 51 15.06 6.23 1.24
C PRO A 51 15.17 5.00 2.15
N VAL A 52 16.40 4.66 2.59
CA VAL A 52 16.67 3.50 3.48
C VAL A 52 15.84 3.54 4.76
N SER A 53 15.66 4.73 5.32
CA SER A 53 14.73 4.99 6.42
C SER A 53 13.85 6.16 6.01
N GLY A 54 12.54 6.01 6.17
CA GLY A 54 11.57 6.99 5.73
C GLY A 54 10.18 6.75 6.31
N SER A 55 9.20 7.40 5.70
CA SER A 55 7.80 7.25 6.08
C SER A 55 6.88 7.28 4.86
N ALA A 56 5.65 6.84 5.09
CA ALA A 56 4.47 7.19 4.34
C ALA A 56 3.48 7.86 5.30
N GLU A 57 2.27 8.13 4.84
CA GLU A 57 1.17 8.74 5.58
C GLU A 57 0.91 8.04 6.93
N THR A 58 0.83 6.71 6.91
CA THR A 58 0.40 5.89 8.06
C THR A 58 1.48 4.93 8.58
N LEU A 59 2.70 5.01 8.05
CA LEU A 59 3.80 4.11 8.45
C LEU A 59 5.16 4.79 8.46
N THR A 60 6.05 4.34 9.34
CA THR A 60 7.49 4.61 9.29
C THR A 60 8.23 3.32 9.03
N TYR A 61 9.37 3.39 8.36
CA TYR A 61 10.12 2.20 8.00
C TYR A 61 11.63 2.45 7.99
N ASN A 62 12.38 1.39 8.24
CA ASN A 62 13.85 1.37 8.23
C ASN A 62 14.41 0.01 7.75
N THR A 63 13.57 -0.81 7.11
CA THR A 63 13.95 -2.12 6.57
C THR A 63 13.71 -2.15 5.07
N THR A 64 14.55 -2.92 4.37
CA THR A 64 14.44 -3.12 2.92
C THR A 64 13.20 -3.91 2.52
N TYR A 65 12.69 -4.77 3.41
CA TYR A 65 11.41 -5.47 3.21
C TYR A 65 10.22 -4.52 3.11
N VAL A 66 10.06 -3.63 4.10
CA VAL A 66 8.97 -2.65 4.09
C VAL A 66 9.15 -1.65 2.96
N ARG A 67 10.40 -1.25 2.67
CA ARG A 67 10.73 -0.38 1.54
C ARG A 67 10.31 -0.98 0.19
N ALA A 68 10.58 -2.26 -0.05
CA ALA A 68 10.16 -2.95 -1.27
C ALA A 68 8.64 -3.11 -1.33
N GLY A 69 8.01 -3.46 -0.19
CA GLY A 69 6.56 -3.50 -0.06
C GLY A 69 5.91 -2.15 -0.39
N LEU A 70 6.54 -1.04 0.02
CA LEU A 70 6.04 0.31 -0.24
C LEU A 70 6.12 0.69 -1.73
N VAL A 71 7.22 0.33 -2.40
CA VAL A 71 7.35 0.49 -3.86
C VAL A 71 6.25 -0.29 -4.58
N PHE A 72 6.07 -1.56 -4.23
CA PHE A 72 5.04 -2.41 -4.83
C PHE A 72 3.63 -1.87 -4.56
N ARG A 73 3.32 -1.53 -3.31
CA ARG A 73 2.02 -0.96 -2.90
C ARG A 73 1.69 0.27 -3.72
N ASP A 74 2.62 1.22 -3.81
CA ASP A 74 2.37 2.48 -4.48
C ASP A 74 2.21 2.28 -5.99
N LEU A 75 3.13 1.57 -6.64
CA LEU A 75 3.10 1.42 -8.09
C LEU A 75 1.90 0.58 -8.57
N VAL A 76 1.58 -0.51 -7.85
CA VAL A 76 0.59 -1.50 -8.32
C VAL A 76 -0.82 -1.21 -7.81
N LEU A 77 -0.97 -0.60 -6.62
CA LEU A 77 -2.26 -0.47 -5.95
C LEU A 77 -2.62 1.00 -5.68
N ALA A 78 -1.84 1.69 -4.84
CA ALA A 78 -2.25 2.98 -4.28
C ALA A 78 -2.21 4.12 -5.30
N CYS A 79 -1.19 4.21 -6.16
CA CYS A 79 -1.13 5.25 -7.19
C CYS A 79 -2.20 5.07 -8.27
N PRO A 80 -2.45 3.85 -8.81
CA PRO A 80 -3.60 3.62 -9.66
C PRO A 80 -4.94 4.02 -9.02
N ALA A 81 -5.19 3.64 -7.77
CA ALA A 81 -6.39 4.03 -7.04
C ALA A 81 -6.50 5.56 -6.90
N TYR A 82 -5.41 6.22 -6.49
CA TYR A 82 -5.34 7.67 -6.39
C TYR A 82 -5.61 8.37 -7.73
N TRP A 83 -5.01 7.89 -8.83
CA TRP A 83 -5.22 8.49 -10.15
C TRP A 83 -6.67 8.33 -10.63
N VAL A 84 -7.28 7.16 -10.42
CA VAL A 84 -8.69 6.92 -10.77
C VAL A 84 -9.61 7.84 -9.96
N ALA A 85 -9.43 7.90 -8.64
CA ALA A 85 -10.24 8.76 -7.77
C ALA A 85 -10.04 10.26 -8.09
N SER A 86 -8.80 10.68 -8.36
CA SER A 86 -8.47 12.06 -8.71
C SER A 86 -9.04 12.48 -10.07
N ALA A 87 -9.16 11.53 -11.01
CA ALA A 87 -9.72 11.79 -12.34
C ALA A 87 -11.25 11.84 -12.38
N ALA A 88 -11.93 11.59 -11.26
CA ALA A 88 -13.38 11.67 -11.19
C ALA A 88 -13.86 13.10 -11.49
N ASN A 89 -14.77 13.25 -12.46
CA ASN A 89 -15.28 14.57 -12.89
C ASN A 89 -16.15 15.28 -11.85
N LYS A 90 -16.68 14.54 -10.87
CA LYS A 90 -17.54 15.08 -9.82
C LYS A 90 -16.85 15.02 -8.47
N ARG A 91 -16.79 13.82 -7.89
CA ARG A 91 -16.27 13.58 -6.54
C ARG A 91 -15.48 12.28 -6.55
N GLY A 92 -14.29 12.30 -5.98
CA GLY A 92 -13.43 11.13 -5.78
C GLY A 92 -13.19 10.89 -4.29
N TYR A 93 -13.02 9.63 -3.93
CA TYR A 93 -12.76 9.19 -2.56
C TYR A 93 -11.66 8.14 -2.60
N VAL A 94 -10.73 8.21 -1.64
CA VAL A 94 -9.64 7.24 -1.46
C VAL A 94 -9.65 6.82 0.00
N GLY A 95 -9.42 5.54 0.26
CA GLY A 95 -9.23 5.06 1.62
C GLY A 95 -8.08 4.07 1.71
N GLU A 96 -7.45 4.04 2.87
CA GLU A 96 -6.37 3.11 3.22
C GLU A 96 -6.80 2.24 4.42
N TYR A 97 -6.73 0.93 4.25
CA TYR A 97 -6.98 -0.02 5.33
C TYR A 97 -5.67 -0.41 6.01
N ILE A 98 -5.56 -0.14 7.32
CA ILE A 98 -4.31 -0.37 8.08
C ILE A 98 -4.49 -1.29 9.29
N ILE A 99 -5.68 -1.88 9.49
CA ILE A 99 -5.88 -2.85 10.59
C ILE A 99 -5.02 -4.10 10.32
N PRO A 100 -4.13 -4.51 11.25
CA PRO A 100 -3.27 -5.68 11.06
C PRO A 100 -4.06 -6.96 10.73
N PRO A 101 -3.55 -7.80 9.81
CA PRO A 101 -2.22 -7.76 9.23
C PRO A 101 -2.06 -6.78 8.05
N ALA A 102 -3.11 -6.04 7.65
CA ALA A 102 -3.11 -5.03 6.60
C ALA A 102 -2.45 -5.48 5.28
N THR A 103 -2.53 -6.77 4.97
CA THR A 103 -2.05 -7.30 3.68
C THR A 103 -3.12 -7.10 2.62
N HIS A 104 -2.72 -7.19 1.34
CA HIS A 104 -3.67 -7.09 0.23
C HIS A 104 -4.84 -8.05 0.40
N GLY A 105 -6.06 -7.51 0.39
CA GLY A 105 -7.31 -8.25 0.57
C GLY A 105 -7.73 -8.49 2.01
N SER A 106 -6.95 -8.07 3.02
CA SER A 106 -7.34 -8.19 4.44
C SER A 106 -8.63 -7.45 4.77
N ASP A 107 -8.94 -6.38 4.05
CA ASP A 107 -10.09 -5.53 4.28
C ASP A 107 -11.42 -6.19 3.86
N THR A 108 -11.36 -7.25 3.05
CA THR A 108 -12.52 -8.03 2.58
C THR A 108 -13.36 -8.60 3.71
N VAL A 109 -12.76 -8.82 4.89
CA VAL A 109 -13.46 -9.27 6.10
C VAL A 109 -14.65 -8.37 6.46
N TRP A 110 -14.63 -7.09 6.06
CA TRP A 110 -15.71 -6.15 6.40
C TRP A 110 -16.85 -6.11 5.39
N TRP A 111 -16.65 -6.57 4.15
CA TRP A 111 -17.61 -6.30 3.07
C TRP A 111 -17.88 -7.47 2.12
N ASP A 112 -17.06 -8.51 2.09
CA ASP A 112 -17.21 -9.64 1.17
C ASP A 112 -18.17 -10.72 1.69
N THR A 113 -17.90 -11.25 2.90
CA THR A 113 -18.67 -12.36 3.50
C THR A 113 -19.03 -12.04 4.94
N VAL A 114 -20.29 -12.28 5.34
CA VAL A 114 -20.76 -12.09 6.72
C VAL A 114 -19.98 -12.99 7.68
N ASN A 115 -19.47 -12.41 8.75
CA ASN A 115 -18.67 -13.09 9.77
C ASN A 115 -18.80 -12.41 11.13
N SER A 116 -18.17 -12.99 12.16
CA SER A 116 -18.26 -12.51 13.54
C SER A 116 -17.64 -11.14 13.77
N ASP A 117 -16.62 -10.75 13.00
CA ASP A 117 -15.90 -9.49 13.22
C ASP A 117 -16.82 -8.29 12.95
N GLN A 118 -17.74 -8.43 11.99
CA GLN A 118 -18.76 -7.42 11.69
C GLN A 118 -19.77 -7.22 12.83
N GLU A 119 -19.98 -8.24 13.67
CA GLU A 119 -20.85 -8.17 14.84
C GLU A 119 -20.12 -7.64 16.09
N THR A 120 -18.86 -8.05 16.27
CA THR A 120 -18.07 -7.72 17.46
C THR A 120 -17.42 -6.33 17.37
N ASP A 121 -17.18 -5.83 16.16
CA ASP A 121 -16.73 -4.46 15.90
C ASP A 121 -17.71 -3.71 15.00
N PRO A 122 -18.84 -3.26 15.57
CA PRO A 122 -19.84 -2.52 14.81
C PRO A 122 -19.37 -1.12 14.41
N LEU A 123 -18.31 -0.57 15.02
CA LEU A 123 -17.77 0.72 14.64
C LEU A 123 -17.11 0.62 13.26
N ILE A 124 -16.17 -0.30 13.12
CA ILE A 124 -15.44 -0.49 11.85
C ILE A 124 -16.40 -0.97 10.77
N TYR A 125 -17.26 -1.96 11.06
CA TYR A 125 -18.22 -2.46 10.08
C TYR A 125 -19.17 -1.35 9.57
N LYS A 126 -19.81 -0.59 10.47
CA LYS A 126 -20.76 0.45 10.08
C LYS A 126 -20.09 1.64 9.39
N GLY A 127 -18.88 2.00 9.79
CA GLY A 127 -18.16 3.10 9.16
C GLY A 127 -17.61 2.72 7.79
N TYR A 128 -16.92 1.59 7.68
CA TYR A 128 -16.26 1.18 6.45
C TYR A 128 -17.24 0.56 5.43
N ALA A 129 -17.91 -0.54 5.79
CA ALA A 129 -18.87 -1.18 4.89
C ALA A 129 -20.12 -0.31 4.65
N GLY A 130 -20.54 0.45 5.67
CA GLY A 130 -21.63 1.42 5.53
C GLY A 130 -21.31 2.55 4.55
N ALA A 131 -20.07 3.02 4.49
CA ALA A 131 -19.64 4.02 3.49
C ALA A 131 -19.75 3.48 2.06
N PHE A 132 -19.36 2.22 1.81
CA PHE A 132 -19.60 1.57 0.52
C PHE A 132 -21.08 1.50 0.18
N GLY A 133 -21.92 1.05 1.13
CA GLY A 133 -23.37 0.99 0.94
C GLY A 133 -23.99 2.35 0.59
N SER A 134 -23.60 3.40 1.31
CA SER A 134 -24.03 4.78 1.03
C SER A 134 -23.59 5.24 -0.36
N PHE A 135 -22.32 4.99 -0.72
CA PHE A 135 -21.79 5.36 -2.03
C PHE A 135 -22.50 4.63 -3.18
N PHE A 136 -22.76 3.33 -3.05
CA PHE A 136 -23.48 2.57 -4.08
C PHE A 136 -24.90 3.07 -4.30
N GLN A 137 -25.58 3.52 -3.23
CA GLN A 137 -26.95 4.02 -3.32
C GLN A 137 -27.03 5.46 -3.82
N THR A 138 -26.07 6.31 -3.47
CA THR A 138 -26.22 7.78 -3.58
C THR A 138 -25.09 8.47 -4.34
N GLY A 139 -23.98 7.77 -4.59
CA GLY A 139 -22.73 8.36 -5.08
C GLY A 139 -22.03 9.24 -4.03
N ASP A 140 -22.43 9.17 -2.75
CA ASP A 140 -21.86 9.87 -1.61
C ASP A 140 -21.65 8.88 -0.45
N PRO A 141 -20.40 8.62 0.00
CA PRO A 141 -20.16 7.70 1.11
C PRO A 141 -20.70 8.21 2.46
N ASN A 142 -21.04 9.50 2.57
CA ASN A 142 -21.48 10.12 3.82
C ASN A 142 -22.99 10.39 3.90
N ALA A 143 -23.74 10.25 2.79
CA ALA A 143 -25.18 10.55 2.78
C ALA A 143 -25.99 9.71 3.78
N HIS A 144 -25.60 8.45 3.97
CA HIS A 144 -26.19 7.54 4.95
C HIS A 144 -25.17 7.11 6.02
N LYS A 145 -24.29 8.02 6.46
CA LYS A 145 -23.27 7.72 7.48
C LYS A 145 -23.90 7.11 8.74
N LEU A 146 -23.47 5.89 9.08
CA LEU A 146 -24.02 5.11 10.18
C LEU A 146 -23.28 5.30 11.51
N THR A 147 -22.07 5.86 11.46
CA THR A 147 -21.29 6.21 12.65
C THR A 147 -21.72 7.56 13.22
N ASN A 148 -21.45 7.79 14.49
CA ASN A 148 -21.82 9.02 15.19
C ASN A 148 -21.09 10.26 14.60
N ALA A 149 -21.45 11.46 15.07
CA ALA A 149 -20.86 12.70 14.57
C ALA A 149 -19.39 12.93 14.96
N SER A 150 -18.86 12.24 15.97
CA SER A 150 -17.44 12.36 16.35
C SER A 150 -16.53 11.53 15.45
N GLU A 151 -17.03 10.46 14.83
CA GLU A 151 -16.26 9.68 13.86
C GLU A 151 -16.08 10.46 12.55
N PRO A 152 -14.87 10.48 11.97
CA PRO A 152 -14.65 11.02 10.63
C PRO A 152 -15.56 10.37 9.57
N GLY A 153 -15.98 11.18 8.59
CA GLY A 153 -16.57 10.70 7.34
C GLY A 153 -15.51 10.59 6.25
N VAL A 154 -15.84 9.92 5.15
CA VAL A 154 -14.93 9.74 4.01
C VAL A 154 -14.74 11.10 3.32
N PRO A 155 -13.54 11.69 3.32
CA PRO A 155 -13.35 13.04 2.82
C PRO A 155 -13.36 13.04 1.29
N GLU A 156 -13.94 14.07 0.70
CA GLU A 156 -13.84 14.28 -0.75
C GLU A 156 -12.40 14.66 -1.11
N LEU A 157 -11.80 13.88 -2.01
CA LEU A 157 -10.38 13.98 -2.34
C LEU A 157 -10.03 15.33 -2.96
N GLN A 158 -10.89 15.83 -3.85
CA GLN A 158 -10.69 17.09 -4.57
C GLN A 158 -10.70 18.30 -3.63
N ASP A 159 -11.53 18.25 -2.59
CA ASP A 159 -11.69 19.35 -1.63
C ASP A 159 -10.63 19.34 -0.53
N THR A 160 -10.33 18.15 -0.01
CA THR A 160 -9.50 18.01 1.20
C THR A 160 -8.07 17.60 0.89
N GLY A 161 -7.85 16.90 -0.23
CA GLY A 161 -6.57 16.26 -0.51
C GLY A 161 -6.22 15.11 0.43
N ALA A 162 -7.16 14.64 1.25
CA ALA A 162 -6.97 13.60 2.26
C ALA A 162 -7.61 12.26 1.84
N GLU A 163 -7.16 11.18 2.45
CA GLU A 163 -7.76 9.85 2.39
C GLU A 163 -8.49 9.49 3.68
N PHE A 164 -9.40 8.52 3.59
CA PHE A 164 -10.08 7.90 4.72
C PHE A 164 -9.27 6.69 5.21
N VAL A 165 -8.65 6.80 6.37
CA VAL A 165 -7.87 5.71 6.98
C VAL A 165 -8.78 4.88 7.89
N ILE A 166 -8.76 3.56 7.69
CA ILE A 166 -9.45 2.57 8.52
C ILE A 166 -8.41 1.91 9.43
N ALA A 167 -8.42 2.29 10.71
CA ALA A 167 -7.48 1.83 11.73
C ALA A 167 -8.19 1.00 12.80
N THR A 168 -7.44 0.30 13.64
CA THR A 168 -7.99 -0.60 14.67
C THR A 168 -8.93 0.12 15.63
N ASP A 169 -8.65 1.39 15.93
CA ASP A 169 -9.40 2.18 16.91
C ASP A 169 -10.46 3.09 16.28
N GLY A 170 -10.67 3.02 14.96
CA GLY A 170 -11.65 3.83 14.25
C GLY A 170 -11.12 4.40 12.94
N PHE A 171 -11.48 5.66 12.69
CA PHE A 171 -11.22 6.31 11.40
C PHE A 171 -10.44 7.60 11.55
N GLU A 172 -9.63 7.90 10.55
CA GLU A 172 -8.87 9.16 10.45
C GLU A 172 -8.94 9.72 9.03
N ASN A 173 -8.81 11.04 8.91
CA ASN A 173 -8.61 11.68 7.61
C ASN A 173 -7.15 12.14 7.53
N VAL A 174 -6.38 11.51 6.65
CA VAL A 174 -4.92 11.72 6.55
C VAL A 174 -4.56 12.38 5.23
N ASP A 175 -3.73 13.42 5.28
CA ASP A 175 -3.31 14.15 4.08
C ASP A 175 -2.36 13.33 3.21
N LEU A 176 -2.64 13.26 1.90
CA LEU A 176 -1.90 12.45 0.92
C LEU A 176 -0.60 13.09 0.40
N THR A 177 0.07 13.94 1.17
CA THR A 177 1.25 14.71 0.73
C THR A 177 2.35 13.82 0.13
N GLN A 178 2.71 12.70 0.78
CA GLN A 178 3.81 11.86 0.35
C GLN A 178 3.40 10.93 -0.79
N LEU A 179 2.20 10.36 -0.74
CA LEU A 179 1.63 9.53 -1.80
C LEU A 179 1.52 10.33 -3.09
N LYS A 180 0.98 11.56 -3.05
CA LYS A 180 0.92 12.45 -4.22
C LYS A 180 2.30 12.65 -4.85
N LYS A 181 3.33 12.88 -4.03
CA LYS A 181 4.71 13.04 -4.49
C LYS A 181 5.25 11.77 -5.18
N ARG A 182 5.06 10.60 -4.56
CA ARG A 182 5.50 9.31 -5.13
C ARG A 182 4.72 8.96 -6.40
N CYS A 183 3.41 9.18 -6.41
CA CYS A 183 2.57 8.94 -7.58
C CYS A 183 2.85 9.91 -8.73
N ALA A 184 3.24 11.15 -8.46
CA ALA A 184 3.68 12.06 -9.52
C ALA A 184 4.94 11.54 -10.23
N PHE A 185 5.90 10.98 -9.47
CA PHE A 185 7.08 10.33 -10.03
C PHE A 185 6.71 9.11 -10.85
N TRP A 186 5.95 8.15 -10.28
CA TRP A 186 5.53 6.95 -11.01
C TRP A 186 4.79 7.28 -12.31
N LYS A 187 3.95 8.33 -12.30
CA LYS A 187 3.28 8.82 -13.50
C LYS A 187 4.26 9.37 -14.55
N SER A 188 5.33 10.06 -14.13
CA SER A 188 6.32 10.62 -15.05
C SER A 188 7.18 9.57 -15.76
N VAL A 189 7.42 8.43 -15.11
CA VAL A 189 8.17 7.30 -15.68
C VAL A 189 7.26 6.18 -16.22
N GLY A 190 5.94 6.39 -16.22
CA GLY A 190 4.95 5.34 -16.50
C GLY A 190 5.09 4.68 -17.87
N LYS A 191 5.67 5.36 -18.86
CA LYS A 191 5.95 4.80 -20.19
C LYS A 191 7.02 3.70 -20.20
N ASP A 192 7.83 3.63 -19.16
CA ASP A 192 8.96 2.70 -19.02
C ASP A 192 8.65 1.58 -18.00
N ILE A 193 7.43 1.57 -17.43
CA ILE A 193 6.94 0.51 -16.55
C ILE A 193 6.43 -0.66 -17.41
N PRO A 194 6.84 -1.92 -17.13
CA PRO A 194 6.39 -3.07 -17.90
C PRO A 194 4.87 -3.31 -17.75
N ILE A 195 4.22 -3.70 -18.85
CA ILE A 195 2.79 -4.09 -18.94
C ILE A 195 2.67 -5.60 -18.93
#